data_AF-A0A6C0QP41-F1
#
_entry.id   AF-A0A6C0QP41-F1
#
_cell.length_a   1.000
_cell.length_b   1.000
_cell.length_c   1.000
_cell.angle_alpha   90.00
_cell.angle_beta   90.00
_cell.angle_gamma   90.00
#
_symmetry.space_group_name_H-M   'P 1'
#
loop_
_entity.id
_entity.type
_entity.pdbx_description
1 polymer ?
#
loop_
_entity_poly.entity_id
_entity_poly.type
_entity_poly.pdbx_seq_one_letter_code
_entity_poly.pdbx_strand_id
1 'polypeptide(L)'
;MKKKSVALLVSMLMFLSLVSSAFATPVRDQDVTTSFMKQMRKNLAVLAYYCLNADNIAECGFFFADKVKSGGPWDYKRSFGYGPYIFNNLNARGEDLGNMHYGYVGRAAFPSWMLRTAAGAYQIYSGTSQLGWYDSYFDDPTDQWWINYGIDLLDRFPRSLALHPSISLLSEQEKRDIEKEVKVNKEKIKQLQTK
;
A
#
# COMPACT_ATOMS: atom_id res chain seq x y z
N MET A 1 36.35 -56.73 56.01
CA MET A 1 36.79 -57.04 54.64
C MET A 1 35.58 -57.22 53.73
N LYS A 2 35.57 -56.53 52.58
CA LYS A 2 34.83 -56.81 51.33
C LYS A 2 33.29 -56.70 51.28
N LYS A 3 32.88 -55.55 50.73
CA LYS A 3 31.67 -55.16 49.97
C LYS A 3 30.90 -56.28 49.24
N LYS A 4 29.55 -56.17 49.20
CA LYS A 4 28.63 -56.33 48.04
C LYS A 4 27.33 -55.54 48.34
N SER A 5 27.08 -54.36 47.76
CA SER A 5 26.31 -54.09 46.51
C SER A 5 24.85 -54.56 46.61
N VAL A 6 23.86 -53.69 46.88
CA VAL A 6 23.11 -52.77 45.96
C VAL A 6 22.32 -53.51 44.87
N ALA A 7 20.99 -53.36 44.88
CA ALA A 7 20.20 -52.99 43.69
C ALA A 7 18.75 -52.63 44.09
N LEU A 8 18.47 -51.33 44.06
CA LEU A 8 17.15 -50.73 44.17
C LEU A 8 16.46 -50.88 42.79
N LEU A 9 15.25 -51.44 42.77
CA LEU A 9 14.40 -51.46 41.57
C LEU A 9 13.89 -50.05 41.28
N VAL A 10 14.57 -49.33 40.38
CA VAL A 10 14.02 -48.11 39.77
C VAL A 10 13.40 -48.51 38.45
N SER A 11 12.07 -48.41 38.42
CA SER A 11 11.23 -48.52 37.24
C SER A 11 11.75 -47.62 36.11
N MET A 12 12.11 -48.26 35.00
CA MET A 12 12.64 -47.64 33.81
C MET A 12 11.48 -47.07 32.99
N LEU A 13 11.06 -45.85 33.31
CA LEU A 13 10.28 -45.01 32.38
C LEU A 13 11.27 -44.39 31.39
N MET A 14 11.43 -45.04 30.22
CA MET A 14 12.05 -44.41 29.07
C MET A 14 11.19 -43.22 28.63
N PHE A 15 11.51 -42.02 29.09
CA PHE A 15 11.13 -40.80 28.39
C PHE A 15 12.02 -40.68 27.16
N LEU A 16 11.51 -41.13 26.01
CA LEU A 16 12.05 -40.79 24.71
C LEU A 16 11.86 -39.26 24.54
N SER A 17 12.88 -38.49 24.88
CA SER A 17 12.94 -37.08 24.51
C SER A 17 13.26 -37.02 23.01
N LEU A 18 12.20 -37.05 22.21
CA LEU A 18 12.27 -36.55 20.84
C LEU A 18 12.60 -35.07 20.95
N VAL A 19 13.88 -34.74 20.77
CA VAL A 19 14.27 -33.37 20.44
C VAL A 19 13.72 -33.13 19.04
N SER A 20 12.50 -32.62 18.98
CA SER A 20 11.98 -32.03 17.75
C SER A 20 12.83 -30.80 17.47
N SER A 21 13.92 -30.97 16.71
CA SER A 21 14.46 -29.88 15.93
C SER A 21 13.37 -29.47 14.95
N ALA A 22 12.53 -28.54 15.39
CA ALA A 22 11.71 -27.75 14.50
C ALA A 22 12.70 -27.01 13.61
N PHE A 23 12.99 -27.57 12.43
CA PHE A 23 13.55 -26.82 11.35
C PHE A 23 12.62 -25.63 11.15
N ALA A 24 13.07 -24.44 11.54
CA ALA A 24 12.41 -23.21 11.17
C ALA A 24 12.29 -23.27 9.65
N THR A 25 11.07 -23.43 9.16
CA THR A 25 10.82 -23.29 7.73
C THR A 25 11.28 -21.87 7.38
N PRO A 26 12.08 -21.68 6.32
CA PRO A 26 12.34 -20.33 5.85
C PRO A 26 10.98 -19.68 5.65
N VAL A 27 10.78 -18.50 6.23
CA VAL A 27 9.55 -17.72 6.02
C VAL A 27 9.40 -17.60 4.52
N ARG A 28 8.44 -18.34 3.95
CA ARG A 28 8.16 -18.30 2.52
C ARG A 28 7.65 -16.89 2.25
N ASP A 29 8.27 -16.16 1.34
CA ASP A 29 7.85 -14.80 0.98
C ASP A 29 6.33 -14.75 0.81
N GLN A 30 5.69 -13.75 1.43
CA GLN A 30 4.24 -13.68 1.46
C GLN A 30 3.73 -13.21 0.10
N ASP A 31 3.07 -14.08 -0.66
CA ASP A 31 2.37 -13.68 -1.89
C ASP A 31 1.14 -12.84 -1.55
N VAL A 32 1.22 -11.55 -1.88
CA VAL A 32 0.19 -10.55 -1.63
C VAL A 32 -0.54 -10.15 -2.90
N THR A 33 -0.31 -10.83 -4.03
CA THR A 33 -0.83 -10.43 -5.35
C THR A 33 -2.33 -10.19 -5.31
N THR A 34 -3.10 -11.17 -4.88
CA THR A 34 -4.57 -11.10 -4.89
C THR A 34 -5.11 -10.10 -3.86
N SER A 35 -4.59 -10.14 -2.63
CA SER A 35 -5.05 -9.28 -1.54
C SER A 35 -4.72 -7.81 -1.82
N PHE A 36 -3.51 -7.54 -2.28
CA PHE A 36 -3.07 -6.18 -2.58
C PHE A 36 -3.70 -5.64 -3.87
N MET A 37 -3.89 -6.45 -4.91
CA MET A 37 -4.70 -6.04 -6.09
C MET A 37 -6.12 -5.65 -5.69
N LYS A 38 -6.76 -6.40 -4.79
CA LYS A 38 -8.09 -6.05 -4.28
C LYS A 38 -8.08 -4.70 -3.56
N GLN A 39 -7.07 -4.47 -2.71
CA GLN A 39 -6.90 -3.19 -2.01
C GLN A 39 -6.64 -2.04 -2.99
N MET A 40 -5.76 -2.22 -3.98
CA MET A 40 -5.46 -1.22 -5.00
C MET A 40 -6.69 -0.87 -5.83
N ARG A 41 -7.50 -1.86 -6.24
CA ARG A 41 -8.78 -1.60 -6.95
C ARG A 41 -9.78 -0.84 -6.10
N LYS A 42 -9.88 -1.15 -4.80
CA LYS A 42 -10.71 -0.39 -3.87
C LYS A 42 -10.22 1.06 -3.74
N ASN A 43 -8.93 1.28 -3.54
CA ASN A 43 -8.36 2.62 -3.42
C ASN A 43 -8.48 3.42 -4.73
N LEU A 44 -8.32 2.75 -5.88
CA LEU A 44 -8.59 3.32 -7.20
C LEU A 44 -10.04 3.77 -7.34
N ALA A 45 -11.00 2.96 -6.87
CA ALA A 45 -12.41 3.33 -6.84
C ALA A 45 -12.65 4.56 -5.96
N VAL A 46 -12.05 4.59 -4.76
CA VAL A 46 -12.14 5.71 -3.83
C VAL A 46 -11.61 6.99 -4.48
N LEU A 47 -10.40 6.97 -5.05
CA LEU A 47 -9.82 8.16 -5.70
C LEU A 47 -10.67 8.59 -6.90
N ALA A 48 -11.04 7.66 -7.78
CA ALA A 48 -11.84 7.99 -8.97
C ALA A 48 -13.18 8.62 -8.60
N TYR A 49 -13.88 8.04 -7.62
CA TYR A 49 -15.15 8.57 -7.16
C TYR A 49 -14.99 9.92 -6.46
N TYR A 50 -13.95 10.12 -5.65
CA TYR A 50 -13.63 11.42 -5.08
C TYR A 50 -13.44 12.47 -6.18
N CYS A 51 -12.62 12.17 -7.19
CA CYS A 51 -12.28 13.14 -8.24
C CYS A 51 -13.43 13.43 -9.22
N LEU A 52 -14.40 12.51 -9.37
CA LEU A 52 -15.66 12.78 -10.09
C LEU A 52 -16.56 13.79 -9.36
N ASN A 53 -16.39 13.96 -8.04
CA ASN A 53 -17.19 14.85 -7.21
C ASN A 53 -16.42 16.11 -6.75
N ALA A 54 -15.12 16.16 -7.01
CA ALA A 54 -14.27 17.31 -6.77
C ALA A 54 -14.52 18.41 -7.81
N ASP A 55 -14.34 19.68 -7.44
CA ASP A 55 -14.57 20.79 -8.39
C ASP A 55 -13.42 20.93 -9.41
N ASN A 56 -12.23 20.44 -9.05
CA ASN A 56 -11.02 20.57 -9.87
C ASN A 56 -9.98 19.49 -9.51
N ILE A 57 -8.94 19.41 -10.36
CA ILE A 57 -7.85 18.44 -10.19
C ILE A 57 -6.99 18.71 -8.94
N ALA A 58 -6.96 19.94 -8.42
CA ALA A 58 -6.17 20.27 -7.24
C ALA A 58 -6.79 19.68 -5.97
N GLU A 59 -8.12 19.67 -5.84
CA GLU A 59 -8.82 18.96 -4.76
C GLU A 59 -8.58 17.45 -4.80
N CYS A 60 -8.61 16.87 -6.00
CA CYS A 60 -8.27 15.47 -6.22
C CYS A 60 -6.82 15.16 -5.81
N GLY A 61 -5.89 16.05 -6.17
CA GLY A 61 -4.48 15.96 -5.80
C GLY A 61 -4.24 16.08 -4.30
N PHE A 62 -4.92 17.02 -3.63
CA PHE A 62 -4.86 17.18 -2.18
C PHE A 62 -5.31 15.92 -1.45
N PHE A 63 -6.45 15.35 -1.85
CA PHE A 63 -6.95 14.10 -1.27
C PHE A 63 -5.95 12.96 -1.49
N PHE A 64 -5.47 12.78 -2.72
CA PHE A 64 -4.52 11.71 -3.03
C PHE A 64 -3.24 11.83 -2.18
N ALA A 65 -2.64 13.02 -2.13
CA ALA A 65 -1.46 13.29 -1.32
C ALA A 65 -1.71 13.04 0.18
N ASP A 66 -2.87 13.46 0.71
CA ASP A 66 -3.23 13.22 2.11
C ASP A 66 -3.33 11.73 2.46
N LYS A 67 -3.75 10.89 1.49
CA LYS A 67 -3.81 9.44 1.69
C LYS A 67 -2.44 8.76 1.63
N VAL A 68 -1.58 9.13 0.68
CA VAL A 68 -0.31 8.43 0.40
C VAL A 68 0.90 8.99 1.15
N LYS A 69 0.79 10.16 1.78
CA LYS A 69 1.87 10.71 2.61
C LYS A 69 2.23 9.76 3.77
N SER A 70 3.41 9.94 4.33
CA SER A 70 3.85 9.19 5.52
C SER A 70 2.84 9.31 6.67
N GLY A 71 2.49 8.17 7.26
CA GLY A 71 1.45 8.06 8.29
C GLY A 71 0.01 8.20 7.78
N GLY A 72 -0.18 8.43 6.49
CA GLY A 72 -1.48 8.40 5.83
C GLY A 72 -2.05 6.97 5.74
N PRO A 73 -3.35 6.83 5.50
CA PRO A 73 -4.02 5.53 5.43
C PRO A 73 -3.52 4.64 4.28
N TRP A 74 -2.86 5.20 3.27
CA TRP A 74 -2.26 4.47 2.14
C TRP A 74 -0.72 4.48 2.19
N ASP A 75 -0.13 4.74 3.36
CA ASP A 75 1.32 4.56 3.59
C ASP A 75 1.66 3.07 3.70
N TYR A 76 1.68 2.41 2.55
CA TYR A 76 1.97 0.98 2.45
C TYR A 76 3.43 0.64 2.72
N LYS A 77 4.34 1.61 2.56
CA LYS A 77 5.74 1.47 2.99
C LYS A 77 5.79 1.14 4.49
N ARG A 78 4.99 1.85 5.30
CA ARG A 78 4.90 1.62 6.74
C ARG A 78 4.09 0.38 7.10
N SER A 79 2.95 0.11 6.45
CA SER A 79 2.08 -1.00 6.84
C SER A 79 2.66 -2.38 6.52
N PHE A 80 3.38 -2.50 5.40
CA PHE A 80 4.07 -3.73 5.01
C PHE A 80 5.50 -3.79 5.57
N GLY A 81 6.12 -2.65 5.91
CA GLY A 81 7.48 -2.63 6.45
C GLY A 81 8.51 -3.21 5.49
N TYR A 82 9.60 -3.77 6.03
CA TYR A 82 10.75 -4.25 5.25
C TYR A 82 10.57 -5.62 4.60
N GLY A 83 9.50 -6.35 4.90
CA GLY A 83 9.38 -7.78 4.59
C GLY A 83 9.56 -8.10 3.11
N PRO A 84 10.08 -9.30 2.77
CA PRO A 84 9.99 -9.78 1.40
C PRO A 84 8.55 -10.23 1.13
N TYR A 85 8.02 -9.74 0.02
CA TYR A 85 6.70 -10.03 -0.51
C TYR A 85 6.85 -10.56 -1.93
N ILE A 86 5.86 -11.35 -2.37
CA ILE A 86 5.70 -11.69 -3.77
C ILE A 86 4.47 -10.95 -4.30
N PHE A 87 4.66 -10.24 -5.42
CA PHE A 87 3.57 -9.66 -6.18
C PHE A 87 3.72 -10.03 -7.66
N ASN A 88 2.74 -10.75 -8.20
CA ASN A 88 2.75 -11.24 -9.58
C ASN A 88 4.05 -11.99 -9.94
N ASN A 89 4.51 -12.87 -9.04
CA ASN A 89 5.78 -13.61 -9.12
C ASN A 89 7.05 -12.74 -9.11
N LEU A 90 6.95 -11.47 -8.69
CA LEU A 90 8.09 -10.57 -8.52
C LEU A 90 8.36 -10.36 -7.03
N ASN A 91 9.64 -10.35 -6.66
CA ASN A 91 10.06 -10.00 -5.30
C ASN A 91 9.84 -8.50 -5.08
N ALA A 92 9.15 -8.16 -4.00
CA ALA A 92 8.83 -6.80 -3.60
C ALA A 92 9.10 -6.60 -2.11
N ARG A 93 9.40 -5.37 -1.72
CA ARG A 93 9.40 -4.89 -0.34
C ARG A 93 8.14 -4.08 -0.08
N GLY A 94 7.85 -3.73 1.18
CA GLY A 94 6.72 -2.83 1.47
C GLY A 94 6.83 -1.48 0.77
N GLU A 95 8.05 -0.97 0.59
CA GLU A 95 8.35 0.21 -0.22
C GLU A 95 7.89 0.07 -1.67
N ASP A 96 8.30 -1.03 -2.30
CA ASP A 96 7.99 -1.37 -3.69
C ASP A 96 6.46 -1.49 -3.90
N LEU A 97 5.76 -2.10 -2.95
CA LEU A 97 4.30 -2.19 -2.94
C LEU A 97 3.64 -0.80 -2.82
N GLY A 98 4.19 0.09 -1.99
CA GLY A 98 3.74 1.48 -1.87
C GLY A 98 3.92 2.27 -3.16
N ASN A 99 5.08 2.17 -3.79
CA ASN A 99 5.40 2.82 -5.07
C ASN A 99 4.49 2.31 -6.21
N MET A 100 4.24 1.00 -6.26
CA MET A 100 3.29 0.41 -7.19
C MET A 100 1.86 0.90 -6.96
N HIS A 101 1.40 0.97 -5.70
CA HIS A 101 0.08 1.49 -5.36
C HIS A 101 -0.04 2.96 -5.77
N TYR A 102 0.98 3.78 -5.50
CA TYR A 102 1.03 5.19 -5.91
C TYR A 102 0.83 5.33 -7.42
N GLY A 103 1.59 4.57 -8.21
CA GLY A 103 1.46 4.52 -9.67
C GLY A 103 0.08 4.05 -10.13
N TYR A 104 -0.40 2.91 -9.62
CA TYR A 104 -1.66 2.30 -10.03
C TYR A 104 -2.88 3.16 -9.69
N VAL A 105 -2.99 3.61 -8.44
CA VAL A 105 -4.14 4.38 -7.96
C VAL A 105 -4.08 5.80 -8.51
N GLY A 106 -2.93 6.47 -8.42
CA GLY A 106 -2.78 7.84 -8.93
C GLY A 106 -3.10 7.96 -10.41
N ARG A 107 -2.79 6.93 -11.21
CA ARG A 107 -3.03 6.89 -12.66
C ARG A 107 -4.51 6.98 -13.03
N ALA A 108 -5.43 6.70 -12.09
CA ALA A 108 -6.87 6.91 -12.28
C ALA A 108 -7.24 8.38 -12.54
N ALA A 109 -6.51 9.32 -11.93
CA ALA A 109 -6.79 10.75 -12.00
C ALA A 109 -5.69 11.56 -12.68
N PHE A 110 -4.42 11.15 -12.55
CA PHE A 110 -3.28 11.92 -13.01
C PHE A 110 -2.63 11.27 -14.25
N PRO A 111 -2.09 12.09 -15.17
CA PRO A 111 -1.29 11.57 -16.28
C PRO A 111 0.01 10.95 -15.75
N SER A 112 0.53 9.95 -16.46
CA SER A 112 1.73 9.20 -16.04
C SER A 112 2.94 10.09 -15.79
N TRP A 113 3.13 11.17 -16.57
CA TRP A 113 4.26 12.08 -16.38
C TRP A 113 4.21 12.81 -15.03
N MET A 114 3.01 13.10 -14.49
CA MET A 114 2.88 13.72 -13.16
C MET A 114 3.28 12.73 -12.05
N LEU A 115 2.99 11.45 -12.24
CA LEU A 115 3.30 10.40 -11.28
C LEU A 115 4.76 9.94 -11.33
N ARG A 116 5.47 10.23 -12.42
CA ARG A 116 6.88 9.84 -12.61
C ARG A 116 7.88 10.85 -12.07
N THR A 117 7.42 12.03 -11.68
CA THR A 117 8.33 13.12 -11.34
C THR A 117 7.98 13.73 -10.00
N ALA A 118 9.00 14.02 -9.20
CA ALA A 118 8.88 14.82 -7.99
C ALA A 118 8.19 16.17 -8.28
N ALA A 119 8.50 16.81 -9.41
CA ALA A 119 7.83 18.04 -9.85
C ALA A 119 6.34 17.83 -10.14
N GLY A 120 5.98 16.71 -10.77
CA GLY A 120 4.60 16.33 -11.03
C GLY A 120 3.83 15.97 -9.77
N ALA A 121 4.46 15.22 -8.85
CA ALA A 121 3.91 14.94 -7.53
C ALA A 121 3.75 16.23 -6.71
N TYR A 122 4.70 17.16 -6.84
CA TYR A 122 4.57 18.49 -6.30
C TYR A 122 3.41 19.25 -6.96
N GLN A 123 3.15 19.14 -8.26
CA GLN A 123 1.97 19.76 -8.90
C GLN A 123 0.64 19.13 -8.47
N ILE A 124 0.60 17.81 -8.24
CA ILE A 124 -0.52 17.12 -7.58
C ILE A 124 -0.76 17.75 -6.19
N TYR A 125 0.31 18.25 -5.56
CA TYR A 125 0.32 18.77 -4.20
C TYR A 125 0.17 20.30 -4.06
N SER A 126 0.70 21.10 -4.99
CA SER A 126 1.08 22.52 -4.83
C SER A 126 -0.10 23.50 -4.81
N GLY A 127 -1.30 23.00 -4.53
CA GLY A 127 -2.37 23.82 -3.98
C GLY A 127 -2.17 24.13 -2.48
N THR A 128 -1.17 23.58 -1.77
CA THR A 128 -1.00 23.70 -0.30
C THR A 128 0.46 23.59 0.22
N SER A 129 0.72 23.83 1.52
CA SER A 129 2.01 24.20 2.16
C SER A 129 2.81 23.12 2.96
N GLN A 130 2.83 21.85 2.54
CA GLN A 130 3.50 20.71 3.19
C GLN A 130 4.59 20.16 2.26
N LEU A 131 5.82 20.60 2.47
CA LEU A 131 6.99 20.18 1.70
C LEU A 131 7.45 18.75 2.05
N GLY A 132 7.93 18.00 1.05
CA GLY A 132 8.79 16.82 1.24
C GLY A 132 8.13 15.43 1.26
N TRP A 133 6.80 15.31 1.12
CA TRP A 133 6.15 13.98 1.19
C TRP A 133 6.49 13.06 0.01
N TYR A 134 6.82 13.64 -1.14
CA TYR A 134 7.10 12.91 -2.37
C TYR A 134 8.56 12.44 -2.47
N ASP A 135 9.45 12.94 -1.60
CA ASP A 135 10.89 12.74 -1.71
C ASP A 135 11.26 11.24 -1.73
N SER A 136 10.57 10.43 -0.93
CA SER A 136 10.79 8.98 -0.87
C SER A 136 10.21 8.19 -2.05
N TYR A 137 9.46 8.80 -2.97
CA TYR A 137 8.89 8.09 -4.12
C TYR A 137 9.78 8.19 -5.37
N PHE A 138 10.84 9.00 -5.32
CA PHE A 138 11.62 9.39 -6.49
C PHE A 138 13.12 9.40 -6.21
N ASP A 139 13.56 8.87 -5.07
CA ASP A 139 14.96 8.87 -4.63
C ASP A 139 15.78 7.68 -5.13
N ASP A 140 15.16 6.53 -5.43
CA ASP A 140 15.82 5.36 -6.00
C ASP A 140 15.26 4.96 -7.40
N PRO A 141 16.10 4.51 -8.35
CA PRO A 141 15.64 3.97 -9.64
C PRO A 141 14.61 2.83 -9.53
N THR A 142 14.64 2.07 -8.43
CA THR A 142 13.70 1.00 -8.09
C THR A 142 12.29 1.55 -7.86
N ASP A 143 12.17 2.74 -7.25
CA ASP A 143 10.87 3.39 -7.05
C ASP A 143 10.20 3.68 -8.37
N GLN A 144 10.98 4.21 -9.32
CA GLN A 144 10.50 4.50 -10.67
C GLN A 144 10.04 3.25 -11.40
N TRP A 145 10.74 2.13 -11.22
CA TRP A 145 10.33 0.87 -11.80
C TRP A 145 8.95 0.43 -11.27
N TRP A 146 8.75 0.45 -9.95
CA TRP A 146 7.48 0.06 -9.33
C TRP A 146 6.34 1.03 -9.61
N ILE A 147 6.60 2.34 -9.64
CA ILE A 147 5.62 3.36 -10.06
C ILE A 147 5.16 3.08 -11.49
N ASN A 148 6.10 2.84 -12.41
CA ASN A 148 5.78 2.52 -13.80
C ASN A 148 5.03 1.19 -13.91
N TYR A 149 5.43 0.17 -13.14
CA TYR A 149 4.74 -1.10 -13.10
C TYR A 149 3.27 -0.94 -12.66
N GLY A 150 3.01 -0.12 -11.65
CA GLY A 150 1.65 0.23 -11.22
C GLY A 150 0.84 0.98 -12.31
N ILE A 151 1.46 1.95 -12.98
CA ILE A 151 0.86 2.68 -14.11
C ILE A 151 0.47 1.69 -15.23
N ASP A 152 1.39 0.82 -15.61
CA ASP A 152 1.21 -0.16 -16.69
C ASP A 152 0.13 -1.19 -16.34
N LEU A 153 0.02 -1.60 -15.06
CA LEU A 153 -1.05 -2.49 -14.60
C LEU A 153 -2.44 -1.89 -14.85
N LEU A 154 -2.61 -0.58 -14.70
CA LEU A 154 -3.88 0.08 -14.99
C LEU A 154 -4.08 0.28 -16.51
N ASP A 155 -3.02 0.73 -17.21
CA ASP A 155 -3.08 1.07 -18.64
C ASP A 155 -3.28 -0.15 -19.56
N ARG A 156 -3.13 -1.38 -19.06
CA ARG A 156 -3.56 -2.62 -19.73
C ARG A 156 -5.05 -2.68 -20.04
N PHE A 157 -5.87 -1.87 -19.38
CA PHE A 157 -7.31 -1.80 -19.61
C PHE A 157 -7.70 -0.39 -20.07
N PRO A 158 -8.68 -0.24 -21.00
CA PRO A 158 -9.28 1.06 -21.26
C PRO A 158 -9.76 1.69 -19.95
N ARG A 159 -9.43 2.97 -19.72
CA ARG A 159 -9.69 3.63 -18.43
C ARG A 159 -11.16 3.57 -18.02
N SER A 160 -12.09 3.75 -18.96
CA SER A 160 -13.52 3.61 -18.72
C SER A 160 -13.89 2.21 -18.20
N LEU A 161 -13.27 1.16 -18.74
CA LEU A 161 -13.45 -0.22 -18.33
C LEU A 161 -12.76 -0.55 -17.01
N ALA A 162 -11.66 0.12 -16.66
CA ALA A 162 -11.02 -0.07 -15.36
C ALA A 162 -11.79 0.63 -14.22
N LEU A 163 -12.33 1.83 -14.50
CA LEU A 163 -13.00 2.67 -13.51
C LEU A 163 -14.41 2.17 -13.17
N HIS A 164 -15.23 1.80 -14.17
CA HIS A 164 -16.63 1.43 -13.92
C HIS A 164 -16.79 0.23 -12.97
N PRO A 165 -16.10 -0.91 -13.17
CA PRO A 165 -16.15 -2.03 -12.23
C PRO A 165 -15.57 -1.63 -10.86
N SER A 166 -14.54 -0.79 -10.82
CA SER A 166 -13.93 -0.38 -9.56
C SER A 166 -14.89 0.47 -8.73
N ILE A 167 -15.59 1.44 -9.31
CA ILE A 167 -16.58 2.26 -8.58
C ILE A 167 -17.72 1.38 -8.02
N SER A 168 -18.09 0.29 -8.72
CA SER A 168 -19.08 -0.67 -8.21
C SER A 168 -18.60 -1.47 -6.98
N LEU A 169 -17.30 -1.43 -6.64
CA LEU A 169 -16.77 -2.00 -5.40
C LEU A 169 -17.12 -1.17 -4.17
N LEU A 170 -17.54 0.09 -4.34
CA LEU A 170 -17.92 0.98 -3.23
C LEU A 170 -19.38 0.75 -2.83
N SER A 171 -19.61 0.55 -1.54
CA SER A 171 -20.94 0.59 -0.95
C SER A 171 -21.55 2.00 -0.97
N GLU A 172 -22.87 2.11 -0.87
CA GLU A 172 -23.55 3.40 -0.78
C GLU A 172 -23.12 4.23 0.44
N GLN A 173 -22.73 3.57 1.53
CA GLN A 173 -22.19 4.26 2.70
C GLN A 173 -20.81 4.85 2.41
N GLU A 174 -19.91 4.09 1.79
CA GLU A 174 -18.59 4.58 1.39
C GLU A 174 -18.69 5.75 0.41
N LYS A 175 -19.61 5.68 -0.57
CA LYS A 175 -19.90 6.80 -1.48
C LYS A 175 -20.31 8.05 -0.71
N ARG A 176 -21.29 7.94 0.20
CA ARG A 176 -21.73 9.08 1.04
C ARG A 176 -20.62 9.67 1.89
N ASP A 177 -19.74 8.83 2.44
CA ASP A 177 -18.64 9.31 3.28
C ASP A 177 -17.56 9.99 2.44
N ILE A 178 -17.29 9.51 1.23
CA ILE A 178 -16.41 10.20 0.26
C ILE A 178 -17.00 11.56 -0.13
N GLU A 179 -18.30 11.65 -0.43
CA GLU A 179 -18.96 12.93 -0.75
C GLU A 179 -18.87 13.94 0.41
N LYS A 180 -18.93 13.48 1.67
CA LYS A 180 -18.68 14.35 2.83
C LYS A 180 -17.22 14.80 2.90
N GLU A 181 -16.28 13.90 2.65
CA GLU A 181 -14.85 14.22 2.67
C GLU A 181 -14.51 15.26 1.58
N VAL A 182 -15.11 15.15 0.40
CA VAL A 182 -15.03 16.17 -0.67
C VAL A 182 -15.45 17.54 -0.14
N LYS A 183 -16.60 17.64 0.55
CA LYS A 183 -17.09 18.92 1.12
C LYS A 183 -16.12 19.50 2.15
N VAL A 184 -15.56 18.66 3.02
CA VAL A 184 -14.60 19.09 4.06
C VAL A 184 -13.30 19.60 3.43
N ASN A 185 -12.76 18.86 2.46
CA ASN A 185 -11.50 19.22 1.80
C ASN A 185 -11.62 20.50 0.97
N LYS A 186 -12.79 20.73 0.33
CA LYS A 186 -13.09 22.01 -0.34
C LYS A 186 -12.91 23.20 0.59
N GLU A 187 -13.48 23.13 1.79
CA GLU A 187 -13.34 24.21 2.78
C GLU A 187 -11.91 24.35 3.28
N LYS A 188 -11.20 23.24 3.50
CA LYS A 188 -9.79 23.26 3.90
C LYS A 188 -8.88 23.91 2.86
N ILE A 189 -9.10 23.65 1.57
CA ILE A 189 -8.34 24.24 0.47
C ILE A 189 -8.62 25.74 0.36
N LYS A 190 -9.89 26.16 0.45
CA LYS A 190 -10.24 27.60 0.48
C LYS A 190 -9.50 28.34 1.62
N GLN A 191 -9.44 27.75 2.81
CA GLN A 191 -8.72 28.33 3.95
C GLN A 191 -7.19 28.42 3.75
N LEU A 192 -6.62 27.56 2.91
CA LEU A 192 -5.18 27.56 2.62
C LEU A 192 -4.83 28.57 1.51
N GLN A 193 -5.78 28.91 0.63
CA GLN A 193 -5.60 29.90 -0.43
C GLN A 193 -5.81 31.35 0.04
N THR A 194 -6.41 31.55 1.22
CA THR A 194 -6.64 32.88 1.81
C THR A 194 -5.56 33.32 2.80
N LYS A 195 -4.51 32.51 2.99
CA LYS A 195 -3.34 32.80 3.83
C LYS A 195 -2.11 33.07 2.96
#